data_AF-A0A0F9RPN1-F1
#
_entry.id   AF-A0A0F9RPN1-F1
#
_cell.length_a   1.000
_cell.length_b   1.000
_cell.length_c   1.000
_cell.angle_alpha   90.00
_cell.angle_beta   90.00
_cell.angle_gamma   90.00
#
_symmetry.space_group_name_H-M   'P 1'
#
loop_
_entity.id
_entity.type
_entity.pdbx_description
1 polymer ?
#
loop_
_entity_poly.entity_id
_entity_poly.type
_entity_poly.pdbx_seq_one_letter_code
_entity_poly.pdbx_strand_id
1 'polypeptide(L)'
;MAVVPKVIPEVRPQAGPTVFQNVPTTGAEFGVRGAQQTQAFGKTLQAEGEKFFKQEEAKRKVAKKLQNRKEAVSRADILTQYNTDAEKLFRTTDSQEDFSREDTKVGFGVQLAELRKNSMASFQGSPEGRFILDERLAKAEGQFVGRSVEKSTSIEQAKVERVIGGHISDGVRVVSGNPSLLDAQITETLKLAQQDFGAFDPKQELAFNRVIPATLANAAISAYTIKGQFDKAKEVLTRPDISVALGPKRQQQLFDKIGTAEAAIVKATAEARNKDVKGIPRDIFNKLPEADQREIMELDEDEGRMLTPEETEAAGFDEGTLVFQKEGSAPKVVQKPGVDLAEEEARSRVKERGKLQARRSNVESILRAAGVASLAEGGAPIFAGEEGKGSASEDTRSVARLMQASRRLLAAGQTALANSLLSQARFVVENSPDIQLQKDLNKPVSRQLAAEMGVPAGTTLGEVA
;
A
#
# COMPACT_ATOMS: atom_id res chain seq x y z
N MET A 1 -40.54 -46.38 6.68
CA MET A 1 -39.54 -47.42 7.02
C MET A 1 -39.84 -47.92 8.41
N ALA A 2 -40.22 -49.18 8.54
CA ALA A 2 -40.71 -49.79 9.78
C ALA A 2 -39.55 -50.12 10.73
N VAL A 3 -39.66 -49.69 11.98
CA VAL A 3 -38.69 -49.98 13.05
C VAL A 3 -39.02 -51.35 13.63
N VAL A 4 -38.17 -52.33 13.36
CA VAL A 4 -38.24 -53.67 13.97
C VAL A 4 -37.67 -53.58 15.40
N PRO A 5 -38.41 -54.00 16.45
CA PRO A 5 -37.87 -54.03 17.80
C PRO A 5 -36.89 -55.20 17.97
N LYS A 6 -35.69 -54.89 18.45
CA LYS A 6 -34.63 -55.86 18.75
C LYS A 6 -34.98 -56.58 20.06
N VAL A 7 -35.40 -57.85 19.94
CA VAL A 7 -35.67 -58.76 21.06
C VAL A 7 -34.38 -58.99 21.85
N ILE A 8 -34.41 -58.68 23.15
CA ILE A 8 -33.35 -59.00 24.11
C ILE A 8 -33.60 -60.44 24.59
N PRO A 9 -32.62 -61.37 24.49
CA PRO A 9 -32.81 -62.71 25.02
C PRO A 9 -32.80 -62.69 26.55
N GLU A 10 -33.88 -63.20 27.11
CA GLU A 10 -34.12 -63.44 28.52
C GLU A 10 -33.14 -64.51 29.03
N VAL A 11 -32.15 -64.10 29.82
CA VAL A 11 -31.20 -65.01 30.47
C VAL A 11 -31.93 -65.71 31.61
N ARG A 12 -32.43 -66.92 31.36
CA ARG A 12 -32.97 -67.80 32.41
C ARG A 12 -31.85 -68.18 33.39
N PRO A 13 -32.06 -68.04 34.71
CA PRO A 13 -31.14 -68.61 35.68
C PRO A 13 -31.21 -70.14 35.60
N GLN A 14 -30.10 -70.78 35.20
CA GLN A 14 -29.94 -72.23 35.35
C GLN A 14 -29.89 -72.55 36.85
N ALA A 15 -30.92 -73.26 37.32
CA ALA A 15 -30.92 -73.87 38.64
C ALA A 15 -29.77 -74.89 38.72
N GLY A 16 -28.79 -74.60 39.58
CA GLY A 16 -27.73 -75.54 39.91
C GLY A 16 -28.28 -76.77 40.67
N PRO A 17 -27.62 -77.92 40.59
CA PRO A 17 -28.09 -79.16 41.21
C PRO A 17 -28.06 -79.06 42.74
N THR A 18 -29.21 -79.30 43.35
CA THR A 18 -29.40 -79.58 44.77
C THR A 18 -28.73 -80.91 45.11
N VAL A 19 -27.54 -80.87 45.71
CA VAL A 19 -26.91 -82.04 46.34
C VAL A 19 -27.18 -81.95 47.85
N PHE A 20 -28.29 -82.54 48.27
CA PHE A 20 -28.48 -83.01 49.64
C PHE A 20 -28.17 -84.50 49.65
N GLN A 21 -27.16 -84.94 50.42
CA GLN A 21 -27.27 -86.05 51.37
C GLN A 21 -25.93 -86.42 52.01
N ASN A 22 -26.05 -86.79 53.30
CA ASN A 22 -25.13 -87.50 54.18
C ASN A 22 -24.15 -86.67 55.01
N VAL A 23 -24.67 -86.14 56.12
CA VAL A 23 -23.91 -85.73 57.31
C VAL A 23 -23.79 -86.93 58.26
N PRO A 24 -22.59 -87.47 58.53
CA PRO A 24 -22.37 -88.40 59.62
C PRO A 24 -22.24 -87.63 60.94
N THR A 25 -23.12 -87.94 61.89
CA THR A 25 -23.10 -87.47 63.28
C THR A 25 -22.09 -88.29 64.09
N THR A 26 -20.81 -87.91 64.08
CA THR A 26 -19.85 -88.30 65.13
C THR A 26 -18.73 -87.27 65.28
N GLY A 27 -18.41 -86.90 66.54
CA GLY A 27 -17.08 -86.44 66.94
C GLY A 27 -16.87 -84.94 67.06
N ALA A 28 -17.05 -84.42 68.28
CA ALA A 28 -16.87 -83.02 68.70
C ALA A 28 -15.42 -82.47 68.62
N GLU A 29 -14.48 -83.13 67.93
CA GLU A 29 -13.08 -82.70 67.82
C GLU A 29 -12.68 -82.19 66.42
N PHE A 30 -13.55 -82.31 65.40
CA PHE A 30 -13.31 -81.72 64.07
C PHE A 30 -13.77 -80.26 63.92
N GLY A 31 -14.53 -79.73 64.88
CA GLY A 31 -15.11 -78.38 64.81
C GLY A 31 -14.10 -77.23 64.83
N VAL A 32 -12.96 -77.40 65.51
CA VAL A 32 -11.98 -76.31 65.67
C VAL A 32 -11.08 -76.16 64.44
N ARG A 33 -10.67 -77.27 63.78
CA ARG A 33 -9.88 -77.22 62.53
C ARG A 33 -10.73 -76.78 61.33
N GLY A 34 -11.99 -77.22 61.25
CA GLY A 34 -12.91 -76.76 60.20
C GLY A 34 -13.26 -75.27 60.31
N ALA A 35 -13.45 -74.75 61.53
CA ALA A 35 -13.68 -73.33 61.77
C ALA A 35 -12.47 -72.45 61.39
N GLN A 36 -11.24 -72.92 61.65
CA GLN A 36 -10.03 -72.18 61.26
C GLN A 36 -9.80 -72.21 59.74
N GLN A 37 -10.07 -73.33 59.06
CA GLN A 37 -9.96 -73.41 57.59
C GLN A 37 -11.01 -72.56 56.89
N THR A 38 -12.25 -72.54 57.39
CA THR A 38 -13.32 -71.70 56.82
C THR A 38 -13.08 -70.21 57.05
N GLN A 39 -12.51 -69.80 58.20
CA GLN A 39 -12.06 -68.41 58.40
C GLN A 39 -10.89 -68.03 57.49
N ALA A 40 -9.91 -68.92 57.28
CA ALA A 40 -8.79 -68.67 56.38
C ALA A 40 -9.26 -68.49 54.92
N PHE A 41 -10.17 -69.37 54.47
CA PHE A 41 -10.77 -69.30 53.13
C PHE A 41 -11.61 -68.04 52.91
N GLY A 42 -12.39 -67.63 53.92
CA GLY A 42 -13.14 -66.38 53.89
C GLY A 42 -12.24 -65.14 53.77
N LYS A 43 -11.12 -65.10 54.51
CA LYS A 43 -10.13 -64.01 54.41
C LYS A 43 -9.46 -63.95 53.03
N THR A 44 -9.13 -65.10 52.43
CA THR A 44 -8.58 -65.13 51.07
C THR A 44 -9.57 -64.66 50.02
N LEU A 45 -10.84 -65.10 50.09
CA LEU A 45 -11.88 -64.65 49.17
C LEU A 45 -12.15 -63.14 49.30
N GLN A 46 -12.16 -62.62 50.52
CA GLN A 46 -12.32 -61.18 50.76
C GLN A 46 -11.15 -60.38 50.17
N ALA A 47 -9.90 -60.85 50.36
CA ALA A 47 -8.72 -60.21 49.79
C ALA A 47 -8.67 -60.26 48.25
N GLU A 48 -9.13 -61.36 47.64
CA GLU A 48 -9.25 -61.47 46.18
C GLU A 48 -10.38 -60.59 45.62
N GLY A 49 -11.53 -60.53 46.31
CA GLY A 49 -12.62 -59.62 45.98
C GLY A 49 -12.16 -58.16 46.00
N GLU A 50 -11.46 -57.73 47.06
CA GLU A 50 -10.90 -56.37 47.14
C GLU A 50 -9.89 -56.08 46.02
N LYS A 51 -9.04 -57.04 45.66
CA LYS A 51 -8.11 -56.89 44.53
C LYS A 51 -8.87 -56.72 43.22
N PHE A 52 -9.93 -57.49 42.99
CA PHE A 52 -10.77 -57.38 41.81
C PHE A 52 -11.47 -56.01 41.74
N PHE A 53 -12.09 -55.57 42.83
CA PHE A 53 -12.73 -54.24 42.91
C PHE A 53 -11.74 -53.11 42.63
N LYS A 54 -10.54 -53.15 43.24
CA LYS A 54 -9.48 -52.15 42.98
C LYS A 54 -9.00 -52.17 41.53
N GLN A 55 -8.86 -53.35 40.92
CA GLN A 55 -8.51 -53.47 39.51
C GLN A 55 -9.61 -52.94 38.59
N GLU A 56 -10.87 -53.21 38.90
CA GLU A 56 -12.00 -52.71 38.11
C GLU A 56 -12.14 -51.20 38.22
N GLU A 57 -11.98 -50.63 39.42
CA GLU A 57 -11.97 -49.19 39.64
C GLU A 57 -10.79 -48.52 38.89
N ALA A 58 -9.60 -49.14 38.90
CA ALA A 58 -8.45 -48.67 38.14
C ALA A 58 -8.72 -48.69 36.62
N LYS A 59 -9.33 -49.76 36.10
CA LYS A 59 -9.74 -49.86 34.68
C LYS A 59 -10.75 -48.77 34.32
N ARG A 60 -11.75 -48.51 35.17
CA ARG A 60 -12.73 -47.42 34.97
C ARG A 60 -12.05 -46.05 34.97
N LYS A 61 -11.12 -45.80 35.89
CA LYS A 61 -10.32 -44.55 35.93
C LYS A 61 -9.48 -44.37 34.66
N VAL A 62 -8.83 -45.42 34.17
CA VAL A 62 -8.04 -45.37 32.93
C VAL A 62 -8.95 -45.14 31.71
N ALA A 63 -10.08 -45.84 31.61
CA ALA A 63 -11.05 -45.65 30.55
C ALA A 63 -11.59 -44.21 30.51
N LYS A 64 -11.96 -43.64 31.67
CA LYS A 64 -12.38 -42.24 31.79
C LYS A 64 -11.28 -41.27 31.37
N LYS A 65 -10.03 -41.50 31.78
CA LYS A 65 -8.88 -40.68 31.34
C LYS A 65 -8.66 -40.75 29.83
N LEU A 66 -8.75 -41.93 29.22
CA LEU A 66 -8.62 -42.11 27.77
C LEU A 66 -9.76 -41.42 27.01
N GLN A 67 -11.00 -41.52 27.51
CA GLN A 67 -12.14 -40.80 26.94
C GLN A 67 -11.93 -39.29 27.02
N ASN A 68 -11.56 -38.75 28.20
CA ASN A 68 -11.30 -37.32 28.37
C ASN A 68 -10.21 -36.81 27.41
N ARG A 69 -9.17 -37.61 27.16
CA ARG A 69 -8.11 -37.28 26.18
C ARG A 69 -8.65 -37.27 24.75
N LYS A 70 -9.41 -38.28 24.34
CA LYS A 70 -10.04 -38.32 23.01
C LYS A 70 -10.96 -37.12 22.79
N GLU A 71 -11.76 -36.77 23.79
CA GLU A 71 -12.63 -35.60 23.73
C GLU A 71 -11.82 -34.29 23.68
N ALA A 72 -10.71 -34.18 24.42
CA ALA A 72 -9.85 -33.01 24.37
C ALA A 72 -9.22 -32.81 22.98
N VAL A 73 -8.76 -33.89 22.34
CA VAL A 73 -8.23 -33.86 20.97
C VAL A 73 -9.33 -33.43 19.99
N SER A 74 -10.50 -34.08 20.04
CA SER A 74 -11.63 -33.74 19.18
C SER A 74 -12.08 -32.26 19.33
N ARG A 75 -12.10 -31.72 20.56
CA ARG A 75 -12.37 -30.28 20.77
C ARG A 75 -11.32 -29.38 20.15
N ALA A 76 -10.04 -29.77 20.25
CA ALA A 76 -8.94 -28.99 19.67
C ALA A 76 -9.02 -28.98 18.13
N ASP A 77 -9.36 -30.12 17.52
CA ASP A 77 -9.52 -30.25 16.07
C ASP A 77 -10.69 -29.38 15.58
N ILE A 78 -11.86 -29.46 16.23
CA ILE A 78 -13.04 -28.64 15.89
C ILE A 78 -12.74 -27.15 16.05
N LEU A 79 -12.08 -26.74 17.14
CA LEU A 79 -11.71 -25.33 17.35
C LEU A 79 -10.73 -24.84 16.28
N THR A 80 -9.79 -25.69 15.87
CA THR A 80 -8.82 -25.37 14.80
C THR A 80 -9.53 -25.19 13.46
N GLN A 81 -10.47 -26.07 13.14
CA GLN A 81 -11.29 -25.97 11.93
C GLN A 81 -12.15 -24.70 11.95
N TYR A 82 -12.85 -24.43 13.06
CA TYR A 82 -13.64 -23.21 13.23
C TYR A 82 -12.81 -21.94 12.98
N ASN A 83 -11.62 -21.84 13.58
CA ASN A 83 -10.74 -20.69 13.38
C ASN A 83 -10.29 -20.54 11.92
N THR A 84 -10.04 -21.65 11.24
CA THR A 84 -9.65 -21.65 9.82
C THR A 84 -10.80 -21.14 8.95
N ASP A 85 -12.02 -21.63 9.19
CA ASP A 85 -13.21 -21.23 8.44
C ASP A 85 -13.62 -19.78 8.74
N ALA A 86 -13.54 -19.35 10.00
CA ALA A 86 -13.79 -17.98 10.41
C ALA A 86 -12.78 -16.99 9.84
N GLU A 87 -11.49 -17.35 9.77
CA GLU A 87 -10.46 -16.52 9.11
C GLU A 87 -10.70 -16.43 7.60
N LYS A 88 -11.08 -17.54 6.95
CA LYS A 88 -11.44 -17.53 5.52
C LYS A 88 -12.65 -16.64 5.27
N LEU A 89 -13.68 -16.74 6.12
CA LEU A 89 -14.87 -15.91 6.06
C LEU A 89 -14.49 -14.43 6.20
N PHE A 90 -13.72 -14.07 7.24
CA PHE A 90 -13.26 -12.71 7.49
C PHE A 90 -12.54 -12.12 6.27
N ARG A 91 -11.58 -12.86 5.68
CA ARG A 91 -10.86 -12.41 4.48
C ARG A 91 -11.76 -12.24 3.26
N THR A 92 -12.71 -13.16 3.08
CA THR A 92 -13.64 -13.11 1.95
C THR A 92 -14.51 -11.87 2.07
N THR A 93 -15.14 -11.67 3.23
CA THR A 93 -15.93 -10.47 3.53
C THR A 93 -15.10 -9.20 3.40
N ASP A 94 -13.86 -9.16 3.91
CA ASP A 94 -12.97 -7.99 3.77
C ASP A 94 -12.65 -7.63 2.31
N SER A 95 -12.54 -8.65 1.46
CA SER A 95 -12.21 -8.46 0.04
C SER A 95 -13.42 -8.12 -0.85
N GLN A 96 -14.61 -8.55 -0.44
CA GLN A 96 -15.84 -8.47 -1.26
C GLN A 96 -16.81 -7.40 -0.79
N GLU A 97 -16.78 -7.07 0.50
CA GLU A 97 -17.74 -6.20 1.14
C GLU A 97 -17.04 -5.11 1.96
N ASP A 98 -17.81 -4.08 2.34
CA ASP A 98 -17.31 -2.94 3.07
C ASP A 98 -17.70 -3.05 4.54
N PHE A 99 -16.74 -3.40 5.40
CA PHE A 99 -16.98 -3.52 6.85
C PHE A 99 -17.41 -2.22 7.53
N SER A 100 -17.33 -1.05 6.88
CA SER A 100 -17.95 0.15 7.45
C SER A 100 -19.48 0.10 7.42
N ARG A 101 -20.08 -0.80 6.63
CA ARG A 101 -21.53 -0.89 6.52
C ARG A 101 -22.13 -1.78 7.59
N GLU A 102 -23.26 -1.36 8.14
CA GLU A 102 -23.94 -2.08 9.21
C GLU A 102 -24.45 -3.45 8.77
N ASP A 103 -24.98 -3.54 7.55
CA ASP A 103 -25.47 -4.80 6.97
C ASP A 103 -24.37 -5.84 6.80
N THR A 104 -23.17 -5.43 6.36
CA THR A 104 -22.00 -6.32 6.29
C THR A 104 -21.56 -6.81 7.66
N LYS A 105 -21.54 -5.94 8.68
CA LYS A 105 -21.18 -6.34 10.07
C LYS A 105 -22.18 -7.34 10.64
N VAL A 106 -23.48 -7.07 10.48
CA VAL A 106 -24.55 -7.98 10.92
C VAL A 106 -24.48 -9.31 10.16
N GLY A 107 -24.31 -9.27 8.84
CA GLY A 107 -24.18 -10.45 8.00
C GLY A 107 -22.99 -11.33 8.40
N PHE A 108 -21.84 -10.72 8.65
CA PHE A 108 -20.64 -11.40 9.14
C PHE A 108 -20.88 -12.08 10.50
N GLY A 109 -21.53 -11.39 11.44
CA GLY A 109 -21.90 -11.95 12.75
C GLY A 109 -22.83 -13.17 12.62
N VAL A 110 -23.84 -13.11 11.75
CA VAL A 110 -24.74 -14.25 11.48
C VAL A 110 -23.98 -15.45 10.92
N GLN A 111 -23.05 -15.22 9.99
CA GLN A 111 -22.22 -16.28 9.41
C GLN A 111 -21.29 -16.92 10.44
N LEU A 112 -20.69 -16.13 11.35
CA LEU A 112 -19.88 -16.66 12.47
C LEU A 112 -20.72 -17.50 13.46
N ALA A 113 -21.93 -17.05 13.77
CA ALA A 113 -22.85 -17.79 14.64
C ALA A 113 -23.26 -19.14 14.02
N GLU A 114 -23.49 -19.19 12.71
CA GLU A 114 -23.78 -20.44 12.00
C GLU A 114 -22.56 -21.37 11.97
N LEU A 115 -21.34 -20.85 11.76
CA LEU A 115 -20.11 -21.64 11.88
C LEU A 115 -19.94 -22.24 13.27
N ARG A 116 -20.25 -21.49 14.33
CA ARG A 116 -20.19 -21.98 15.72
C ARG A 116 -21.21 -23.09 15.95
N LYS A 117 -22.45 -22.89 15.50
CA LYS A 117 -23.52 -23.89 15.60
C LYS A 117 -23.15 -25.20 14.88
N ASN A 118 -22.58 -25.12 13.67
CA ASN A 118 -22.11 -26.28 12.92
C ASN A 118 -20.96 -27.01 13.62
N SER A 119 -20.01 -26.24 14.18
CA SER A 119 -18.90 -26.79 14.98
C SER A 119 -19.40 -27.53 16.22
N MET A 120 -20.38 -26.96 16.94
CA MET A 120 -21.02 -27.60 18.10
C MET A 120 -21.78 -28.88 17.74
N ALA A 121 -22.49 -28.88 16.60
CA ALA A 121 -23.22 -30.06 16.12
C ALA A 121 -22.28 -31.23 15.76
N SER A 122 -21.05 -30.93 15.31
CA SER A 122 -20.06 -31.95 14.96
C SER A 122 -19.45 -32.68 16.18
N PHE A 123 -19.55 -32.12 17.39
CA PHE A 123 -18.93 -32.70 18.58
C PHE A 123 -19.79 -33.81 19.23
N GLN A 124 -19.25 -35.03 19.22
CA GLN A 124 -19.91 -36.24 19.75
C GLN A 124 -19.50 -36.61 21.20
N GLY A 125 -18.75 -35.75 21.89
CA GLY A 125 -18.27 -36.03 23.26
C GLY A 125 -19.31 -35.77 24.36
N SER A 126 -18.84 -35.87 25.61
CA SER A 126 -19.65 -35.64 26.81
C SER A 126 -20.28 -34.23 26.90
N PRO A 127 -21.35 -34.04 27.70
CA PRO A 127 -21.93 -32.71 27.96
C PRO A 127 -20.93 -31.70 28.53
N GLU A 128 -20.02 -32.15 29.40
CA GLU A 128 -18.95 -31.32 29.95
C GLU A 128 -17.97 -30.88 28.86
N GLY A 129 -17.61 -31.80 27.95
CA GLY A 129 -16.84 -31.47 26.77
C GLY A 129 -17.54 -30.45 25.86
N ARG A 130 -18.86 -30.56 25.67
CA ARG A 130 -19.65 -29.58 24.90
C ARG A 130 -19.60 -28.20 25.52
N PHE A 131 -19.75 -28.09 26.83
CA PHE A 131 -19.66 -26.82 27.54
C PHE A 131 -18.29 -26.15 27.34
N ILE A 132 -17.20 -26.91 27.51
CA ILE A 132 -15.84 -26.40 27.31
C ILE A 132 -15.61 -25.97 25.85
N LEU A 133 -16.16 -26.71 24.89
CA LEU A 133 -16.04 -26.36 23.47
C LEU A 133 -16.82 -25.07 23.16
N ASP A 134 -18.04 -24.93 23.67
CA ASP A 134 -18.89 -23.77 23.44
C ASP A 134 -18.24 -22.47 23.96
N GLU A 135 -17.69 -22.51 25.18
CA GLU A 135 -16.96 -21.38 25.76
C GLU A 135 -15.78 -20.95 24.88
N ARG A 136 -15.01 -21.92 24.36
CA ARG A 136 -13.86 -21.65 23.50
C ARG A 136 -14.27 -21.10 22.14
N LEU A 137 -15.34 -21.62 21.54
CA LEU A 137 -15.88 -21.12 20.28
C LEU A 137 -16.44 -19.70 20.47
N ALA A 138 -17.16 -19.42 21.55
CA ALA A 138 -17.64 -18.07 21.88
C ALA A 138 -16.50 -17.06 22.02
N LYS A 139 -15.40 -17.46 22.66
CA LYS A 139 -14.19 -16.62 22.77
C LYS A 139 -13.56 -16.35 21.40
N ALA A 140 -13.45 -17.37 20.56
CA ALA A 140 -12.91 -17.22 19.21
C ALA A 140 -13.80 -16.33 18.33
N GLU A 141 -15.12 -16.53 18.37
CA GLU A 141 -16.12 -15.67 17.73
C GLU A 141 -15.93 -14.20 18.13
N GLY A 142 -15.81 -13.93 19.43
CA GLY A 142 -15.54 -12.57 19.94
C GLY A 142 -14.25 -11.95 19.41
N GLN A 143 -13.20 -12.73 19.15
CA GLN A 143 -11.97 -12.22 18.54
C GLN A 143 -12.19 -11.77 17.09
N PHE A 144 -12.95 -12.53 16.29
CA PHE A 144 -13.26 -12.15 14.92
C PHE A 144 -14.20 -10.95 14.83
N VAL A 145 -15.20 -10.87 15.73
CA VAL A 145 -16.06 -9.68 15.85
C VAL A 145 -15.24 -8.45 16.24
N GLY A 146 -14.31 -8.58 17.20
CA GLY A 146 -13.38 -7.49 17.57
C GLY A 146 -12.57 -7.01 16.37
N ARG A 147 -11.97 -7.94 15.61
CA ARG A 147 -11.21 -7.61 14.39
C ARG A 147 -12.08 -6.95 13.32
N SER A 148 -13.33 -7.36 13.14
CA SER A 148 -14.22 -6.70 12.17
C SER A 148 -14.58 -5.27 12.58
N VAL A 149 -14.75 -5.01 13.88
CA VAL A 149 -14.97 -3.64 14.38
C VAL A 149 -13.73 -2.78 14.18
N GLU A 150 -12.54 -3.27 14.54
CA GLU A 150 -11.28 -2.56 14.30
C GLU A 150 -11.09 -2.21 12.81
N LYS A 151 -11.38 -3.17 11.93
CA LYS A 151 -11.31 -2.98 10.48
C LYS A 151 -12.34 -1.97 9.98
N SER A 152 -13.58 -2.05 10.47
CA SER A 152 -14.66 -1.10 10.18
C SER A 152 -14.24 0.33 10.52
N THR A 153 -13.75 0.55 11.75
CA THR A 153 -13.24 1.85 12.19
C THR A 153 -12.07 2.34 11.33
N SER A 154 -11.14 1.46 10.96
CA SER A 154 -10.03 1.82 10.08
C SER A 154 -10.49 2.24 8.68
N ILE A 155 -11.49 1.57 8.11
CA ILE A 155 -12.08 1.94 6.81
C ILE A 155 -12.81 3.28 6.91
N GLU A 156 -13.60 3.50 7.96
CA GLU A 156 -14.28 4.77 8.21
C GLU A 156 -13.28 5.93 8.34
N GLN A 157 -12.22 5.75 9.13
CA GLN A 157 -11.14 6.73 9.25
C GLN A 157 -10.49 7.03 7.89
N ALA A 158 -10.17 6.00 7.10
CA ALA A 158 -9.59 6.19 5.77
C ALA A 158 -10.54 6.90 4.80
N LYS A 159 -11.86 6.69 4.91
CA LYS A 159 -12.86 7.43 4.13
C LYS A 159 -12.92 8.91 4.54
N VAL A 160 -12.94 9.18 5.85
CA VAL A 160 -12.89 10.54 6.39
C VAL A 160 -11.65 11.28 5.89
N GLU A 161 -10.48 10.65 6.03
CA GLU A 161 -9.21 11.21 5.55
C GLU A 161 -9.20 11.45 4.05
N ARG A 162 -9.80 10.55 3.24
CA ARG A 162 -9.86 10.72 1.79
C ARG A 162 -10.72 11.90 1.38
N VAL A 163 -11.92 12.04 1.96
CA VAL A 163 -12.84 13.15 1.62
C VAL A 163 -12.25 14.48 2.06
N ILE A 164 -11.76 14.56 3.30
CA ILE A 164 -11.12 15.76 3.83
C ILE A 164 -9.85 16.10 3.05
N GLY A 165 -9.06 15.08 2.70
CA GLY A 165 -7.91 15.23 1.80
C GLY A 165 -8.30 15.79 0.43
N GLY A 166 -9.48 15.41 -0.09
CA GLY A 166 -10.10 15.99 -1.29
C GLY A 166 -10.36 17.49 -1.12
N HIS A 167 -11.11 17.87 -0.08
CA HIS A 167 -11.43 19.26 0.23
C HIS A 167 -10.17 20.12 0.43
N ILE A 168 -9.18 19.59 1.15
CA ILE A 168 -7.87 20.24 1.32
C ILE A 168 -7.16 20.41 -0.02
N SER A 169 -7.16 19.39 -0.87
CA SER A 169 -6.49 19.46 -2.19
C SER A 169 -7.13 20.51 -3.09
N ASP A 170 -8.46 20.61 -3.08
CA ASP A 170 -9.20 21.64 -3.80
C ASP A 170 -8.90 23.04 -3.25
N GLY A 171 -8.93 23.21 -1.92
CA GLY A 171 -8.54 24.46 -1.27
C GLY A 171 -7.10 24.85 -1.60
N VAL A 172 -6.15 23.90 -1.58
CA VAL A 172 -4.75 24.14 -1.95
C VAL A 172 -4.64 24.62 -3.39
N ARG A 173 -5.38 24.02 -4.33
CA ARG A 173 -5.39 24.44 -5.74
C ARG A 173 -5.89 25.88 -5.89
N VAL A 174 -6.98 26.23 -5.21
CA VAL A 174 -7.56 27.60 -5.25
C VAL A 174 -6.59 28.61 -4.63
N VAL A 175 -6.07 28.33 -3.43
CA VAL A 175 -5.13 29.20 -2.70
C VAL A 175 -3.82 29.36 -3.45
N SER A 176 -3.33 28.31 -4.13
CA SER A 176 -2.10 28.41 -4.93
C SER A 176 -2.27 29.35 -6.13
N GLY A 177 -3.44 29.35 -6.77
CA GLY A 177 -3.77 30.29 -7.84
C GLY A 177 -3.96 31.71 -7.32
N ASN A 178 -4.73 31.86 -6.24
CA ASN A 178 -5.04 33.13 -5.62
C ASN A 178 -4.86 33.11 -4.08
N PRO A 179 -3.65 33.43 -3.58
CA PRO A 179 -3.32 33.28 -2.16
C PRO A 179 -4.02 34.29 -1.25
N SER A 180 -4.69 35.32 -1.79
CA SER A 180 -5.54 36.22 -0.99
C SER A 180 -6.85 35.56 -0.54
N LEU A 181 -7.23 34.41 -1.12
CA LEU A 181 -8.43 33.66 -0.74
C LEU A 181 -8.20 32.71 0.45
N LEU A 182 -7.04 32.77 1.13
CA LEU A 182 -6.68 31.84 2.20
C LEU A 182 -7.80 31.69 3.25
N ASP A 183 -8.32 32.80 3.79
CA ASP A 183 -9.32 32.76 4.87
C ASP A 183 -10.67 32.23 4.43
N ALA A 184 -11.09 32.63 3.23
CA ALA A 184 -12.31 32.12 2.62
C ALA A 184 -12.21 30.60 2.39
N GLN A 185 -11.04 30.11 1.92
CA GLN A 185 -10.83 28.70 1.67
C GLN A 185 -10.67 27.88 2.95
N ILE A 186 -10.06 28.42 4.02
CA ILE A 186 -10.05 27.76 5.34
C ILE A 186 -11.48 27.57 5.83
N THR A 187 -12.29 28.63 5.79
CA THR A 187 -13.69 28.60 6.26
C THR A 187 -14.53 27.62 5.44
N GLU A 188 -14.42 27.66 4.12
CA GLU A 188 -15.18 26.78 3.23
C GLU A 188 -14.75 25.32 3.37
N THR A 189 -13.45 25.04 3.44
CA THR A 189 -12.94 23.66 3.63
C THR A 189 -13.42 23.07 4.95
N LEU A 190 -13.40 23.86 6.04
CA LEU A 190 -13.91 23.43 7.35
C LEU A 190 -15.43 23.19 7.31
N LYS A 191 -16.17 24.07 6.65
CA LYS A 191 -17.62 23.94 6.49
C LYS A 191 -17.99 22.69 5.69
N LEU A 192 -17.32 22.43 4.56
CA LEU A 192 -17.54 21.23 3.75
C LEU A 192 -17.23 19.96 4.55
N ALA A 193 -16.12 19.95 5.31
CA ALA A 193 -15.80 18.84 6.20
C ALA A 193 -16.90 18.62 7.26
N GLN A 194 -17.42 19.69 7.89
CA GLN A 194 -18.53 19.59 8.85
C GLN A 194 -19.85 19.15 8.22
N GLN A 195 -20.12 19.54 6.96
CA GLN A 195 -21.32 19.12 6.25
C GLN A 195 -21.31 17.62 5.91
N ASP A 196 -20.17 17.09 5.48
CA ASP A 196 -20.06 15.68 5.07
C ASP A 196 -20.03 14.71 6.27
N PHE A 197 -19.46 15.13 7.40
CA PHE A 197 -19.24 14.25 8.56
C PHE A 197 -20.11 14.58 9.77
N GLY A 198 -20.84 15.70 9.74
CA GLY A 198 -21.62 16.17 10.88
C GLY A 198 -20.75 16.60 12.06
N ALA A 199 -21.14 16.21 13.27
CA ALA A 199 -20.39 16.51 14.48
C ALA A 199 -19.15 15.61 14.58
N PHE A 200 -17.96 16.21 14.45
CA PHE A 200 -16.70 15.52 14.69
C PHE A 200 -16.52 15.15 16.16
N ASP A 201 -15.77 14.08 16.44
CA ASP A 201 -15.20 13.87 17.77
C ASP A 201 -14.29 15.08 18.11
N PRO A 202 -14.30 15.62 19.34
CA PRO A 202 -13.43 16.72 19.75
C PRO A 202 -11.95 16.56 19.35
N LYS A 203 -11.42 15.32 19.34
CA LYS A 203 -10.05 15.04 18.88
C LYS A 203 -9.88 15.24 17.37
N GLN A 204 -10.86 14.82 16.58
CA GLN A 204 -10.85 14.99 15.13
C GLN A 204 -11.03 16.46 14.77
N GLU A 205 -11.94 17.16 15.45
CA GLU A 205 -12.15 18.60 15.27
C GLU A 205 -10.86 19.38 15.53
N LEU A 206 -10.17 19.08 16.64
CA LEU A 206 -8.89 19.70 16.96
C LEU A 206 -7.83 19.40 15.89
N ALA A 207 -7.78 18.16 15.39
CA ALA A 207 -6.85 17.79 14.32
C ALA A 207 -7.15 18.54 13.01
N PHE A 208 -8.42 18.65 12.60
CA PHE A 208 -8.80 19.34 11.36
C PHE A 208 -8.63 20.86 11.44
N ASN A 209 -9.00 21.46 12.57
CA ASN A 209 -8.75 22.87 12.87
C ASN A 209 -7.25 23.22 12.86
N ARG A 210 -6.37 22.22 12.97
CA ARG A 210 -4.92 22.39 12.83
C ARG A 210 -4.42 22.10 11.42
N VAL A 211 -4.82 20.97 10.84
CA VAL A 211 -4.28 20.46 9.56
C VAL A 211 -4.74 21.31 8.37
N ILE A 212 -6.01 21.72 8.34
CA ILE A 212 -6.56 22.50 7.21
C ILE A 212 -5.87 23.87 7.13
N PRO A 213 -5.86 24.72 8.19
CA PRO A 213 -5.17 26.02 8.12
C PRO A 213 -3.68 25.89 7.83
N ALA A 214 -2.99 24.93 8.45
CA ALA A 214 -1.56 24.72 8.23
C ALA A 214 -1.24 24.36 6.76
N THR A 215 -2.07 23.52 6.13
CA THR A 215 -1.84 23.06 4.76
C THR A 215 -2.14 24.15 3.75
N LEU A 216 -3.26 24.86 3.92
CA LEU A 216 -3.64 25.98 3.06
C LEU A 216 -2.68 27.17 3.21
N ALA A 217 -2.26 27.50 4.44
CA ALA A 217 -1.29 28.56 4.66
C ALA A 217 0.07 28.24 4.03
N ASN A 218 0.53 26.99 4.10
CA ASN A 218 1.75 26.56 3.42
C ASN A 218 1.67 26.75 1.89
N ALA A 219 0.50 26.47 1.29
CA ALA A 219 0.25 26.72 -0.13
C ALA A 219 0.26 28.23 -0.44
N ALA A 220 -0.43 29.05 0.37
CA ALA A 220 -0.48 30.50 0.23
C ALA A 220 0.92 31.14 0.31
N ILE A 221 1.69 30.77 1.35
CA ILE A 221 3.06 31.24 1.57
C ILE A 221 3.95 30.88 0.38
N SER A 222 3.85 29.64 -0.11
CA SER A 222 4.61 29.22 -1.28
C SER A 222 4.23 30.01 -2.53
N ALA A 223 2.94 30.24 -2.76
CA ALA A 223 2.44 31.03 -3.89
C ALA A 223 2.90 32.50 -3.80
N TYR A 224 2.82 33.14 -2.63
CA TYR A 224 3.34 34.49 -2.41
C TYR A 224 4.85 34.57 -2.64
N THR A 225 5.61 33.57 -2.16
CA THR A 225 7.07 33.48 -2.35
C THR A 225 7.43 33.38 -3.83
N ILE A 226 6.73 32.53 -4.59
CA ILE A 226 6.95 32.36 -6.05
C ILE A 226 6.62 33.66 -6.80
N LYS A 227 5.58 34.39 -6.38
CA LYS A 227 5.19 35.68 -6.97
C LYS A 227 6.10 36.85 -6.52
N GLY A 228 7.15 36.59 -5.73
CA GLY A 228 8.05 37.63 -5.19
C GLY A 228 7.41 38.53 -4.13
N GLN A 229 6.24 38.16 -3.60
CA GLN A 229 5.50 38.93 -2.60
C GLN A 229 5.90 38.49 -1.18
N PHE A 230 7.18 38.68 -0.84
CA PHE A 230 7.77 38.17 0.42
C PHE A 230 7.14 38.75 1.68
N ASP A 231 6.77 40.03 1.66
CA ASP A 231 6.12 40.69 2.81
C ASP A 231 4.80 40.03 3.15
N LYS A 232 3.97 39.75 2.14
CA LYS A 232 2.70 39.02 2.31
C LYS A 232 2.92 37.59 2.78
N ALA A 233 3.96 36.92 2.30
CA ALA A 233 4.32 35.58 2.77
C ALA A 233 4.69 35.59 4.27
N LYS A 234 5.48 36.57 4.72
CA LYS A 234 5.85 36.77 6.13
C LYS A 234 4.63 37.14 6.98
N GLU A 235 3.77 38.03 6.48
CA GLU A 235 2.51 38.42 7.14
C GLU A 235 1.66 37.19 7.45
N VAL A 236 1.37 36.34 6.44
CA VAL A 236 0.61 35.09 6.62
C VAL A 236 1.28 34.17 7.64
N LEU A 237 2.61 34.03 7.58
CA LEU A 237 3.38 33.17 8.49
C LEU A 237 3.35 33.65 9.95
N THR A 238 3.20 34.95 10.18
CA THR A 238 3.17 35.56 11.52
C THR A 238 1.79 35.64 12.15
N ARG A 239 0.72 35.31 11.41
CA ARG A 239 -0.63 35.32 11.95
C ARG A 239 -0.77 34.31 13.12
N PRO A 240 -1.43 34.69 14.24
CA PRO A 240 -1.52 33.82 15.41
C PRO A 240 -2.18 32.46 15.15
N ASP A 241 -3.28 32.45 14.41
CA ASP A 241 -4.03 31.25 14.04
C ASP A 241 -3.20 30.30 13.17
N ILE A 242 -2.49 30.84 12.17
CA ILE A 242 -1.61 30.07 11.29
C ILE A 242 -0.36 29.56 12.01
N SER A 243 0.23 30.38 12.89
CA SER A 243 1.39 30.02 13.71
C SER A 243 1.08 28.83 14.61
N VAL A 244 -0.07 28.87 15.31
CA VAL A 244 -0.56 27.76 16.13
C VAL A 244 -0.80 26.51 15.28
N ALA A 245 -1.41 26.66 14.10
CA ALA A 245 -1.68 25.55 13.20
C ALA A 245 -0.40 24.85 12.70
N LEU A 246 0.56 25.63 12.19
CA LEU A 246 1.83 25.15 11.64
C LEU A 246 2.74 24.53 12.71
N GLY A 247 2.77 25.13 13.90
CA GLY A 247 3.74 24.82 14.95
C GLY A 247 5.16 25.36 14.65
N PRO A 248 6.03 25.45 15.67
CA PRO A 248 7.28 26.22 15.61
C PRO A 248 8.27 25.69 14.56
N LYS A 249 8.42 24.36 14.47
CA LYS A 249 9.35 23.74 13.53
C LYS A 249 8.99 24.04 12.07
N ARG A 250 7.71 23.93 11.71
CA ARG A 250 7.25 24.17 10.33
C ARG A 250 7.25 25.66 10.01
N GLN A 251 6.92 26.49 10.99
CA GLN A 251 7.00 27.94 10.87
C GLN A 251 8.44 28.38 10.56
N GLN A 252 9.43 27.89 11.31
CA GLN A 252 10.84 28.17 11.07
C GLN A 252 11.28 27.71 9.67
N GLN A 253 10.92 26.48 9.26
CA GLN A 253 11.24 25.99 7.92
C GLN A 253 10.68 26.87 6.80
N LEU A 254 9.47 27.41 6.98
CA LEU A 254 8.87 28.31 6.00
C LEU A 254 9.54 29.68 6.03
N PHE A 255 9.90 30.18 7.20
CA PHE A 255 10.68 31.40 7.35
C PHE A 255 12.02 31.31 6.60
N ASP A 256 12.77 30.23 6.81
CA ASP A 256 14.06 29.98 6.15
C ASP A 256 13.90 29.87 4.62
N LYS A 257 12.82 29.24 4.15
CA LYS A 257 12.50 29.14 2.72
C LYS A 257 12.20 30.51 2.11
N ILE A 258 11.41 31.34 2.78
CA ILE A 258 11.12 32.71 2.34
C ILE A 258 12.43 33.49 2.23
N GLY A 259 13.27 33.46 3.27
CA GLY A 259 14.56 34.17 3.30
C GLY A 259 15.53 33.69 2.22
N THR A 260 15.58 32.39 1.97
CA THR A 260 16.41 31.82 0.89
C THR A 260 15.94 32.28 -0.49
N ALA A 261 14.63 32.28 -0.73
CA ALA A 261 14.05 32.73 -2.00
C ALA A 261 14.27 34.24 -2.20
N GLU A 262 14.11 35.04 -1.16
CA GLU A 262 14.37 36.48 -1.18
C GLU A 262 15.83 36.79 -1.51
N ALA A 263 16.78 36.13 -0.84
CA ALA A 263 18.22 36.27 -1.13
C ALA A 263 18.57 35.84 -2.57
N ALA A 264 17.93 34.77 -3.08
CA ALA A 264 18.13 34.32 -4.46
C ALA A 264 17.66 35.35 -5.48
N ILE A 265 16.50 36.00 -5.28
CA ILE A 265 16.01 37.06 -6.17
C ILE A 265 16.92 38.29 -6.11
N VAL A 266 17.35 38.70 -4.91
CA VAL A 266 18.28 39.84 -4.76
C VAL A 266 19.59 39.55 -5.48
N LYS A 267 20.16 38.36 -5.30
CA LYS A 267 21.37 37.92 -6.00
C LYS A 267 21.18 37.90 -7.51
N ALA A 268 20.10 37.29 -8.00
CA ALA A 268 19.80 37.23 -9.44
C ALA A 268 19.59 38.63 -10.04
N THR A 269 18.98 39.55 -9.29
CA THR A 269 18.79 40.94 -9.71
C THR A 269 20.12 41.70 -9.73
N ALA A 270 20.99 41.48 -8.74
CA ALA A 270 22.34 42.04 -8.72
C ALA A 270 23.19 41.50 -9.88
N GLU A 271 23.16 40.19 -10.13
CA GLU A 271 23.83 39.57 -11.27
C GLU A 271 23.27 40.07 -12.61
N ALA A 272 21.95 40.21 -12.76
CA ALA A 272 21.34 40.77 -13.96
C ALA A 272 21.69 42.25 -14.18
N ARG A 273 21.88 43.02 -13.10
CA ARG A 273 22.41 44.40 -13.16
C ARG A 273 23.89 44.43 -13.52
N ASN A 274 24.66 43.42 -13.12
CA ASN A 274 26.10 43.33 -13.40
C ASN A 274 26.43 42.59 -14.70
N LYS A 275 25.44 42.00 -15.40
CA LYS A 275 25.66 41.41 -16.71
C LYS A 275 25.99 42.52 -17.71
N ASP A 276 27.14 42.37 -18.33
CA ASP A 276 27.65 43.23 -19.38
C ASP A 276 26.61 43.40 -20.51
N VAL A 277 26.47 44.63 -21.00
CA VAL A 277 25.70 44.92 -22.22
C VAL A 277 26.68 44.80 -23.39
N LYS A 278 26.54 43.75 -24.21
CA LYS A 278 27.47 43.42 -25.32
C LYS A 278 28.96 43.36 -24.90
N GLY A 279 29.25 42.82 -23.71
CA GLY A 279 30.64 42.70 -23.21
C GLY A 279 31.20 43.97 -22.55
N ILE A 280 30.38 45.02 -22.41
CA ILE A 280 30.72 46.23 -21.64
C ILE A 280 30.05 46.14 -20.27
N PRO A 281 30.81 46.22 -19.15
CA PRO A 281 30.27 46.30 -17.80
C PRO A 281 29.18 47.36 -17.69
N ARG A 282 28.04 46.97 -17.11
CA ARG A 282 26.82 47.79 -17.17
C ARG A 282 26.96 49.15 -16.46
N ASP A 283 27.82 49.23 -15.47
CA ASP A 283 28.19 50.46 -14.77
C ASP A 283 29.03 51.42 -15.64
N ILE A 284 29.78 50.89 -16.61
CA ILE A 284 30.44 51.67 -17.66
C ILE A 284 29.41 52.07 -18.73
N PHE A 285 28.61 51.11 -19.19
CA PHE A 285 27.55 51.35 -20.18
C PHE A 285 26.59 52.47 -19.75
N ASN A 286 26.09 52.44 -18.51
CA ASN A 286 25.17 53.45 -17.98
C ASN A 286 25.79 54.86 -17.82
N LYS A 287 27.13 54.98 -17.86
CA LYS A 287 27.84 56.26 -17.81
C LYS A 287 28.11 56.85 -19.19
N LEU A 288 27.91 56.06 -20.25
CA LEU A 288 28.03 56.56 -21.63
C LEU A 288 26.89 57.57 -21.92
N PRO A 289 27.12 58.58 -22.77
CA PRO A 289 26.06 59.44 -23.28
C PRO A 289 24.90 58.63 -23.89
N GLU A 290 23.67 59.14 -23.85
CA GLU A 290 22.50 58.44 -24.41
C GLU A 290 22.66 58.07 -25.90
N ALA A 291 23.43 58.84 -26.67
CA ALA A 291 23.75 58.54 -28.07
C ALA A 291 24.58 57.26 -28.21
N ASP A 292 25.64 57.12 -27.42
CA ASP A 292 26.53 55.95 -27.41
C ASP A 292 25.83 54.72 -26.79
N GLN A 293 24.99 54.93 -25.77
CA GLN A 293 24.14 53.87 -25.23
C GLN A 293 23.17 53.35 -26.28
N ARG A 294 22.58 54.25 -27.09
CA ARG A 294 21.76 53.87 -28.23
C ARG A 294 22.59 53.19 -29.30
N GLU A 295 23.75 53.66 -29.71
CA GLU A 295 24.59 52.97 -30.70
C GLU A 295 24.98 51.54 -30.27
N ILE A 296 25.26 51.34 -28.98
CA ILE A 296 25.56 50.02 -28.43
C ILE A 296 24.28 49.16 -28.29
N MET A 297 23.11 49.75 -27.97
CA MET A 297 21.82 49.04 -27.88
C MET A 297 21.11 48.87 -29.23
N GLU A 298 21.42 49.70 -30.22
CA GLU A 298 20.82 49.73 -31.55
C GLU A 298 21.41 48.56 -32.36
N LEU A 299 20.62 47.49 -32.31
CA LEU A 299 20.05 46.83 -33.48
C LEU A 299 21.04 46.14 -34.44
N ASP A 300 21.46 44.93 -34.06
CA ASP A 300 21.21 43.80 -34.97
C ASP A 300 19.71 43.45 -34.82
N GLU A 301 18.81 44.31 -35.30
CA GLU A 301 17.58 43.77 -35.86
C GLU A 301 18.08 43.03 -37.09
N ASP A 302 18.27 41.73 -36.95
CA ASP A 302 18.58 40.84 -38.05
C ASP A 302 17.41 40.89 -39.03
N GLU A 303 17.33 41.93 -39.87
CA GLU A 303 16.56 41.93 -41.12
C GLU A 303 17.25 41.00 -42.11
N GLY A 304 17.49 39.76 -41.70
CA GLY A 304 17.73 38.70 -42.65
C GLY A 304 16.39 38.27 -43.20
N ARG A 305 16.28 38.28 -44.52
CA ARG A 305 15.16 37.65 -45.21
C ARG A 305 15.56 36.26 -45.63
N MET A 306 14.57 35.37 -45.67
CA MET A 306 14.73 34.12 -46.40
C MET A 306 14.85 34.47 -47.88
N LEU A 307 15.88 33.95 -48.54
CA LEU A 307 16.03 34.12 -49.97
C LEU A 307 14.89 33.42 -50.69
N THR A 308 14.39 34.02 -51.77
CA THR A 308 13.46 33.32 -52.65
C THR A 308 14.17 32.14 -53.33
N PRO A 309 13.43 31.16 -53.89
CA PRO A 309 14.03 30.04 -54.61
C PRO A 309 15.00 30.48 -55.72
N GLU A 310 14.63 31.51 -56.47
CA GLU A 310 15.46 32.09 -57.54
C GLU A 310 16.75 32.73 -56.99
N GLU A 311 16.65 33.46 -55.87
CA GLU A 311 17.81 34.08 -55.21
C GLU A 311 18.74 33.02 -54.59
N THR A 312 18.16 31.91 -54.13
CA THR A 312 18.90 30.77 -53.55
C THR A 312 19.69 30.02 -54.63
N GLU A 313 19.08 29.78 -55.79
CA GLU A 313 19.75 29.18 -56.94
C GLU A 313 20.84 30.09 -57.51
N ALA A 314 20.57 31.40 -57.61
CA ALA A 314 21.55 32.41 -58.02
C ALA A 314 22.75 32.51 -57.06
N ALA A 315 22.55 32.23 -55.77
CA ALA A 315 23.60 32.13 -54.78
C ALA A 315 24.37 30.78 -54.81
N GLY A 316 24.03 29.89 -55.75
CA GLY A 316 24.72 28.62 -56.00
C GLY A 316 24.28 27.46 -55.10
N PHE A 317 23.10 27.54 -54.49
CA PHE A 317 22.52 26.45 -53.70
C PHE A 317 21.48 25.66 -54.51
N ASP A 318 21.35 24.37 -54.19
CA ASP A 318 20.43 23.47 -54.90
C ASP A 318 18.95 23.88 -54.72
N GLU A 319 18.12 23.64 -55.74
CA GLU A 319 16.68 23.95 -55.73
C GLU A 319 15.99 23.27 -54.54
N GLY A 320 15.26 24.04 -53.73
CA GLY A 320 14.62 23.58 -52.49
C GLY A 320 15.45 23.75 -51.21
N THR A 321 16.65 24.36 -51.28
CA THR A 321 17.40 24.80 -50.10
C THR A 321 16.71 26.01 -49.46
N LEU A 322 16.50 26.01 -48.15
CA LEU A 322 16.08 27.22 -47.42
C LEU A 322 17.33 27.94 -46.91
N VAL A 323 17.54 29.16 -47.40
CA VAL A 323 18.73 29.97 -47.08
C VAL A 323 18.31 31.29 -46.46
N PHE A 324 18.88 31.59 -45.29
CA PHE A 324 18.72 32.85 -44.61
C PHE A 324 19.92 33.73 -44.95
N GLN A 325 19.68 34.90 -45.54
CA GLN A 325 20.73 35.85 -45.85
C GLN A 325 20.52 37.13 -45.05
N LYS A 326 21.49 37.42 -44.17
CA LYS A 326 21.60 38.71 -43.50
C LYS A 326 22.41 39.65 -44.38
N GLU A 327 21.93 40.89 -44.54
CA GLU A 327 22.56 41.90 -45.38
C GLU A 327 24.04 42.09 -44.98
N GLY A 328 24.94 42.01 -45.96
CA GLY A 328 26.40 42.10 -45.73
C GLY A 328 27.09 40.83 -45.21
N SER A 329 26.38 39.71 -45.02
CA SER A 329 26.95 38.44 -44.57
C SER A 329 26.75 37.30 -45.57
N ALA A 330 27.59 36.26 -45.47
CA ALA A 330 27.47 35.09 -46.34
C ALA A 330 26.15 34.33 -46.04
N PRO A 331 25.41 33.90 -47.08
CA PRO A 331 24.15 33.18 -46.93
C PRO A 331 24.34 31.91 -46.08
N LYS A 332 23.43 31.69 -45.11
CA LYS A 332 23.46 30.55 -44.21
C LYS A 332 22.35 29.58 -44.57
N VAL A 333 22.74 28.36 -44.94
CA VAL A 333 21.79 27.28 -45.22
C VAL A 333 21.10 26.84 -43.93
N VAL A 334 19.79 27.03 -43.88
CA VAL A 334 18.93 26.59 -42.77
C VAL A 334 18.50 25.14 -43.00
N GLN A 335 18.20 24.77 -44.25
CA GLN A 335 17.79 23.42 -44.62
C GLN A 335 18.24 23.08 -46.04
N LYS A 336 18.88 21.91 -46.23
CA LYS A 336 19.28 21.41 -47.55
C LYS A 336 18.14 20.58 -48.18
N PRO A 337 18.02 20.53 -49.51
CA PRO A 337 17.02 19.72 -50.18
C PRO A 337 17.39 18.23 -50.02
N GLY A 338 16.39 17.40 -49.75
CA GLY A 338 16.57 15.94 -49.63
C GLY A 338 17.11 15.45 -48.28
N VAL A 339 17.21 16.30 -47.25
CA VAL A 339 17.36 15.79 -45.87
C VAL A 339 16.05 15.12 -45.51
N ASP A 340 16.03 13.79 -45.59
CA ASP A 340 14.89 12.96 -45.24
C ASP A 340 14.46 13.31 -43.81
N LEU A 341 13.18 13.65 -43.61
CA LEU A 341 12.63 13.96 -42.29
C LEU A 341 12.98 12.85 -41.28
N ALA A 342 13.10 11.61 -41.75
CA ALA A 342 13.53 10.47 -40.96
C ALA A 342 14.96 10.62 -40.39
N GLU A 343 15.90 11.21 -41.12
CA GLU A 343 17.28 11.41 -40.66
C GLU A 343 17.37 12.57 -39.65
N GLU A 344 16.55 13.61 -39.82
CA GLU A 344 16.46 14.73 -38.86
C GLU A 344 15.75 14.32 -37.57
N GLU A 345 14.72 13.47 -37.66
CA GLU A 345 14.13 12.77 -36.52
C GLU A 345 15.16 11.87 -35.82
N ALA A 346 15.98 11.14 -36.57
CA ALA A 346 17.05 10.33 -35.97
C ALA A 346 18.07 11.19 -35.22
N ARG A 347 18.49 12.34 -35.78
CA ARG A 347 19.41 13.27 -35.11
C ARG A 347 18.81 13.92 -33.87
N SER A 348 17.52 14.25 -33.90
CA SER A 348 16.83 14.78 -32.72
C SER A 348 16.65 13.70 -31.65
N ARG A 349 16.34 12.44 -32.01
CA ARG A 349 16.35 11.29 -31.08
C ARG A 349 17.73 11.05 -30.46
N VAL A 350 18.82 11.18 -31.22
CA VAL A 350 20.19 11.08 -30.68
C VAL A 350 20.49 12.22 -29.69
N LYS A 351 20.08 13.45 -29.99
CA LYS A 351 20.21 14.60 -29.07
C LYS A 351 19.39 14.40 -27.78
N GLU A 352 18.18 13.87 -27.89
CA GLU A 352 17.35 13.54 -26.72
C GLU A 352 17.96 12.40 -25.89
N ARG A 353 18.48 11.37 -26.53
CA ARG A 353 19.20 10.27 -25.87
C ARG A 353 20.45 10.77 -25.13
N GLY A 354 21.18 11.72 -25.71
CA GLY A 354 22.29 12.41 -25.04
C GLY A 354 21.86 13.22 -23.82
N LYS A 355 20.73 13.95 -23.90
CA LYS A 355 20.14 14.67 -22.75
C LYS A 355 19.69 13.71 -21.63
N LEU A 356 19.10 12.57 -22.00
CA LEU A 356 18.71 11.51 -21.08
C LEU A 356 19.92 10.92 -20.35
N GLN A 357 21.00 10.63 -21.09
CA GLN A 357 22.23 10.09 -20.53
C GLN A 357 22.93 11.08 -19.59
N ALA A 358 22.95 12.38 -19.93
CA ALA A 358 23.47 13.43 -19.05
C ALA A 358 22.63 13.57 -17.77
N ARG A 359 21.29 13.53 -17.87
CA ARG A 359 20.40 13.54 -16.70
C ARG A 359 20.62 12.30 -15.84
N ARG A 360 20.78 11.12 -16.44
CA ARG A 360 21.07 9.87 -15.73
C ARG A 360 22.38 9.93 -14.95
N SER A 361 23.45 10.45 -15.56
CA SER A 361 24.72 10.68 -14.87
C SER A 361 24.58 11.65 -13.70
N ASN A 362 23.71 12.67 -13.82
CA ASN A 362 23.45 13.63 -12.74
C ASN A 362 22.59 13.03 -11.62
N VAL A 363 21.68 12.11 -11.94
CA VAL A 363 20.91 11.36 -10.94
C VAL A 363 21.80 10.38 -10.18
N GLU A 364 22.71 9.68 -10.87
CA GLU A 364 23.68 8.81 -10.22
C GLU A 364 24.63 9.59 -9.30
N SER A 365 25.01 10.81 -9.68
CA SER A 365 25.82 11.68 -8.80
C SER A 365 25.04 12.13 -7.56
N ILE A 366 23.75 12.48 -7.70
CA ILE A 366 22.87 12.84 -6.58
C ILE A 366 22.63 11.63 -5.65
N LEU A 367 22.36 10.45 -6.20
CA LEU A 367 22.17 9.22 -5.41
C LEU A 367 23.44 8.85 -4.65
N ARG A 368 24.61 9.01 -5.27
CA ARG A 368 25.91 8.82 -4.62
C ARG A 368 26.16 9.84 -3.52
N ALA A 369 25.83 11.11 -3.76
CA ALA A 369 25.97 12.19 -2.77
C ALA A 369 25.00 12.05 -1.58
N ALA A 370 23.82 11.46 -1.81
CA ALA A 370 22.82 11.19 -0.77
C ALA A 370 23.16 9.96 0.12
N GLY A 371 24.37 9.39 -0.01
CA GLY A 371 24.79 8.23 0.78
C GLY A 371 24.03 6.95 0.43
N VAL A 372 23.33 6.91 -0.71
CA VAL A 372 22.74 5.68 -1.25
C VAL A 372 23.87 4.90 -1.91
N ALA A 373 24.70 4.27 -1.07
CA ALA A 373 25.79 3.41 -1.50
C ALA A 373 25.28 2.39 -2.52
N SER A 374 26.10 2.10 -3.52
CA SER A 374 25.78 1.33 -4.72
C SER A 374 24.91 0.11 -4.43
N LEU A 375 23.63 0.18 -4.81
CA LEU A 375 22.72 -0.97 -4.93
C LEU A 375 23.14 -1.98 -6.02
N ALA A 376 24.38 -1.89 -6.52
CA ALA A 376 24.92 -2.78 -7.54
C ALA A 376 25.36 -4.14 -6.97
N GLU A 377 25.63 -4.26 -5.66
CA GLU A 377 26.22 -5.49 -5.08
C GLU A 377 25.32 -6.22 -4.07
N GLY A 378 24.21 -5.61 -3.64
CA GLY A 378 23.34 -6.20 -2.61
C GLY A 378 21.92 -6.50 -3.11
N GLY A 379 21.75 -7.66 -3.76
CA GLY A 379 20.46 -8.31 -4.01
C GLY A 379 19.51 -7.53 -4.93
N ALA A 380 19.42 -7.95 -6.19
CA ALA A 380 18.32 -7.54 -7.06
C ALA A 380 16.99 -7.81 -6.34
N PRO A 381 16.03 -6.86 -6.33
CA PRO A 381 14.69 -7.15 -5.84
C PRO A 381 14.13 -8.33 -6.63
N ILE A 382 13.83 -9.43 -5.92
CA ILE A 382 13.20 -10.62 -6.47
C ILE A 382 11.79 -10.20 -6.88
N PHE A 383 11.63 -9.74 -8.11
CA PHE A 383 10.34 -9.81 -8.78
C PHE A 383 10.18 -11.27 -9.18
N ALA A 384 9.52 -12.03 -8.31
CA ALA A 384 9.11 -13.40 -8.59
C ALA A 384 7.98 -13.36 -9.65
N GLY A 385 8.38 -13.19 -10.90
CA GLY A 385 7.63 -13.58 -12.08
C GLY A 385 8.46 -14.65 -12.79
N GLU A 386 7.82 -15.74 -13.16
CA GLU A 386 8.42 -16.97 -13.71
C GLU A 386 9.57 -16.73 -14.69
N GLU A 387 10.60 -17.57 -14.57
CA GLU A 387 11.74 -17.67 -15.48
C GLU A 387 11.26 -18.02 -16.90
N GLY A 388 10.87 -17.01 -17.66
CA GLY A 388 10.33 -17.19 -19.00
C GLY A 388 10.41 -15.91 -19.83
N LYS A 389 11.56 -15.75 -20.49
CA LYS A 389 11.83 -14.81 -21.61
C LYS A 389 11.87 -13.31 -21.29
N GLY A 390 13.10 -12.79 -21.21
CA GLY A 390 13.41 -11.37 -21.36
C GLY A 390 13.88 -10.73 -20.06
N SER A 391 15.19 -10.50 -19.92
CA SER A 391 15.70 -9.65 -18.84
C SER A 391 15.04 -8.27 -18.94
N ALA A 392 14.43 -7.79 -17.85
CA ALA A 392 13.81 -6.46 -17.82
C ALA A 392 14.75 -5.41 -18.43
N SER A 393 14.22 -4.53 -19.28
CA SER A 393 14.99 -3.47 -19.91
C SER A 393 15.71 -2.61 -18.85
N GLU A 394 16.82 -1.99 -19.24
CA GLU A 394 17.62 -1.16 -18.35
C GLU A 394 16.80 0.00 -17.77
N ASP A 395 15.87 0.53 -18.56
CA ASP A 395 14.94 1.58 -18.15
C ASP A 395 13.95 1.09 -17.10
N THR A 396 13.38 -0.10 -17.25
CA THR A 396 12.49 -0.71 -16.23
C THR A 396 13.22 -0.92 -14.90
N ARG A 397 14.48 -1.36 -14.94
CA ARG A 397 15.33 -1.47 -13.74
C ARG A 397 15.62 -0.10 -13.12
N SER A 398 15.84 0.92 -13.93
CA SER A 398 16.09 2.29 -13.48
C SER A 398 14.85 2.88 -12.79
N VAL A 399 13.66 2.69 -13.37
CA VAL A 399 12.38 3.09 -12.76
C VAL A 399 12.16 2.39 -11.42
N ALA A 400 12.41 1.08 -11.34
CA ALA A 400 12.28 0.32 -10.10
C ALA A 400 13.21 0.86 -9.00
N ARG A 401 14.46 1.19 -9.34
CA ARG A 401 15.43 1.80 -8.40
C ARG A 401 14.97 3.18 -7.94
N LEU A 402 14.51 4.03 -8.84
CA LEU A 402 14.00 5.37 -8.50
C LEU A 402 12.77 5.28 -7.57
N MET A 403 11.85 4.38 -7.85
CA MET A 403 10.67 4.11 -7.01
C MET A 403 11.06 3.57 -5.62
N GLN A 404 12.06 2.68 -5.55
CA GLN A 404 12.53 2.13 -4.28
C GLN A 404 13.28 3.20 -3.45
N ALA A 405 14.14 3.99 -4.09
CA ALA A 405 14.82 5.11 -3.45
C ALA A 405 13.83 6.16 -2.96
N SER A 406 12.81 6.50 -3.75
CA SER A 406 11.73 7.40 -3.35
C SER A 406 11.00 6.89 -2.10
N ARG A 407 10.64 5.60 -2.05
CA ARG A 407 10.00 5.00 -0.87
C ARG A 407 10.86 5.11 0.39
N ARG A 408 12.17 4.89 0.28
CA ARG A 408 13.11 5.07 1.41
C ARG A 408 13.18 6.52 1.85
N LEU A 409 13.21 7.46 0.92
CA LEU A 409 13.22 8.90 1.22
C LEU A 409 11.90 9.35 1.88
N LEU A 410 10.75 8.82 1.46
CA LEU A 410 9.47 9.05 2.13
C LEU A 410 9.49 8.53 3.57
N ALA A 411 9.99 7.31 3.78
CA ALA A 411 10.13 6.74 5.12
C ALA A 411 11.09 7.55 6.02
N ALA A 412 12.11 8.17 5.43
CA ALA A 412 13.04 9.08 6.11
C ALA A 412 12.53 10.52 6.28
N GLY A 413 11.29 10.82 5.85
CA GLY A 413 10.70 12.16 5.94
C GLY A 413 11.22 13.18 4.91
N GLN A 414 11.99 12.75 3.91
CA GLN A 414 12.55 13.59 2.84
C GLN A 414 11.61 13.69 1.64
N THR A 415 10.43 14.25 1.86
CA THR A 415 9.32 14.28 0.88
C THR A 415 9.65 15.01 -0.43
N ALA A 416 10.42 16.11 -0.38
CA ALA A 416 10.80 16.86 -1.57
C ALA A 416 11.71 16.06 -2.53
N LEU A 417 12.71 15.37 -1.98
CA LEU A 417 13.62 14.52 -2.76
C LEU A 417 12.88 13.28 -3.28
N ALA A 418 12.02 12.68 -2.44
CA ALA A 418 11.18 11.56 -2.86
C ALA A 418 10.27 11.91 -4.05
N ASN A 419 9.63 13.07 -4.03
CA ASN A 419 8.77 13.55 -5.12
C ASN A 419 9.58 13.85 -6.39
N SER A 420 10.81 14.37 -6.24
CA SER A 420 11.72 14.56 -7.38
C SER A 420 12.07 13.22 -8.05
N LEU A 421 12.39 12.18 -7.28
CA LEU A 421 12.67 10.84 -7.82
C LEU A 421 11.42 10.21 -8.47
N LEU A 422 10.22 10.43 -7.94
CA LEU A 422 8.97 9.97 -8.56
C LEU A 422 8.70 10.68 -9.88
N SER A 423 8.93 11.99 -9.95
CA SER A 423 8.79 12.76 -11.19
C SER A 423 9.78 12.28 -12.25
N GLN A 424 11.03 11.98 -11.86
CA GLN A 424 12.02 11.40 -12.76
C GLN A 424 11.63 9.98 -13.21
N ALA A 425 11.12 9.14 -12.30
CA ALA A 425 10.63 7.81 -12.65
C ALA A 425 9.48 7.88 -13.67
N ARG A 426 8.52 8.80 -13.48
CA ARG A 426 7.43 9.06 -14.44
C ARG A 426 7.97 9.51 -15.79
N PHE A 427 8.91 10.44 -15.79
CA PHE A 427 9.54 10.92 -17.02
C PHE A 427 10.22 9.78 -17.80
N VAL A 428 10.95 8.88 -17.13
CA VAL A 428 11.54 7.69 -17.80
C VAL A 428 10.47 6.75 -18.34
N VAL A 429 9.38 6.50 -17.58
CA VAL A 429 8.26 5.68 -18.06
C VAL A 429 7.58 6.29 -19.29
N GLU A 430 7.44 7.61 -19.33
CA GLU A 430 6.78 8.33 -20.43
C GLU A 430 7.65 8.45 -21.67
N ASN A 431 8.98 8.48 -21.54
CA ASN A 431 9.90 8.74 -22.66
C ASN A 431 10.73 7.52 -23.08
N SER A 432 10.67 6.41 -22.35
CA SER A 432 11.39 5.18 -22.70
C SER A 432 10.63 4.42 -23.80
N PRO A 433 11.22 4.23 -24.99
CA PRO A 433 10.59 3.47 -26.07
C PRO A 433 10.39 2.00 -25.69
N ASP A 434 11.32 1.42 -24.91
CA ASP A 434 11.21 0.04 -24.45
C ASP A 434 10.01 -0.17 -23.52
N ILE A 435 9.80 0.77 -22.57
CA ILE A 435 8.66 0.71 -21.65
C ILE A 435 7.34 0.95 -22.41
N GLN A 436 7.33 1.88 -23.37
CA GLN A 436 6.15 2.09 -24.20
C GLN A 436 5.82 0.87 -25.05
N LEU A 437 6.83 0.23 -25.67
CA LEU A 437 6.65 -1.00 -26.43
C LEU A 437 6.11 -2.13 -25.55
N GLN A 438 6.67 -2.32 -24.35
CA GLN A 438 6.13 -3.32 -23.40
C GLN A 438 4.69 -2.99 -22.97
N LYS A 439 4.38 -1.71 -22.75
CA LYS A 439 3.02 -1.27 -22.42
C LYS A 439 2.04 -1.56 -23.56
N ASP A 440 2.47 -1.38 -24.80
CA ASP A 440 1.67 -1.65 -25.99
C ASP A 440 1.51 -3.16 -26.22
N LEU A 441 2.57 -3.95 -26.04
CA LEU A 441 2.52 -5.41 -26.08
C LEU A 441 1.60 -5.99 -25.01
N ASN A 442 1.54 -5.37 -23.82
CA ASN A 442 0.66 -5.80 -22.73
C ASN A 442 -0.80 -5.32 -22.87
N LYS A 443 -1.15 -4.55 -23.90
CA LYS A 443 -2.55 -4.19 -24.14
C LYS A 443 -3.31 -5.43 -24.62
N PRO A 444 -4.51 -5.70 -24.07
CA PRO A 444 -5.34 -6.80 -24.56
C PRO A 444 -5.74 -6.53 -26.02
N VAL A 445 -5.62 -7.55 -26.85
CA VAL A 445 -6.06 -7.52 -28.24
C VAL A 445 -7.57 -7.29 -28.28
N SER A 446 -8.05 -6.48 -29.23
CA SER A 446 -9.49 -6.23 -29.39
C SER A 446 -10.23 -7.55 -29.67
N ARG A 447 -11.50 -7.69 -29.26
CA ARG A 447 -12.26 -8.95 -29.43
C ARG A 447 -12.35 -9.40 -30.88
N GLN A 448 -12.44 -8.45 -31.81
CA GLN A 448 -12.50 -8.72 -33.24
C GLN A 448 -11.16 -9.25 -33.76
N LEU A 449 -10.05 -8.59 -33.39
CA LEU A 449 -8.70 -9.03 -33.77
C LEU A 449 -8.32 -10.36 -33.07
N ALA A 450 -8.79 -10.59 -31.84
CA ALA A 450 -8.63 -11.87 -31.14
C ALA A 450 -9.40 -13.00 -31.86
N ALA A 451 -10.62 -12.74 -32.34
CA ALA A 451 -11.40 -13.70 -33.13
C ALA A 451 -10.76 -13.99 -34.50
N GLU A 452 -10.20 -12.96 -35.16
CA GLU A 452 -9.45 -13.11 -36.42
C GLU A 452 -8.16 -13.91 -36.24
N MET A 453 -7.44 -13.69 -35.13
CA MET A 453 -6.20 -14.42 -34.79
C MET A 453 -6.44 -15.79 -34.12
N GLY A 454 -7.69 -16.15 -33.83
CA GLY A 454 -8.03 -17.42 -33.17
C GLY A 454 -7.54 -17.53 -31.72
N VAL A 455 -7.31 -16.41 -31.03
CA VAL A 455 -6.84 -16.37 -29.64
C VAL A 455 -7.96 -15.97 -28.67
N PRO A 456 -7.94 -16.42 -27.40
CA PRO A 456 -8.95 -16.04 -26.41
C PRO A 456 -9.07 -14.53 -26.22
N ALA A 457 -10.29 -14.04 -25.97
CA ALA A 457 -10.51 -12.64 -25.62
C ALA A 457 -9.76 -12.29 -24.31
N GLY A 458 -8.92 -11.26 -24.35
CA GLY A 458 -8.05 -10.87 -23.24
C GLY A 458 -6.58 -11.23 -23.42
N THR A 459 -6.24 -12.05 -24.43
CA THR A 459 -4.84 -12.29 -24.83
C THR A 459 -4.16 -10.98 -25.20
N THR A 460 -2.92 -10.76 -24.75
CA THR A 460 -2.16 -9.54 -25.02
C THR A 460 -1.32 -9.69 -26.29
N LEU A 461 -0.97 -8.58 -26.95
CA LEU A 461 -0.14 -8.62 -28.18
C LEU A 461 1.22 -9.31 -27.95
N GLY A 462 1.78 -9.20 -26.74
CA GLY A 462 3.02 -9.86 -26.36
C GLY A 462 2.92 -11.37 -26.13
N GLU A 463 1.71 -11.91 -25.93
CA GLU A 463 1.48 -13.36 -25.85
C GLU A 463 1.29 -13.99 -27.24
N VAL A 464 0.92 -13.18 -28.23
CA VAL A 464 0.71 -13.61 -29.63
C VAL A 464 1.99 -13.49 -30.47
N ALA A 465 2.85 -12.54 -30.13
CA ALA A 465 4.18 -12.34 -30.74
C ALA A 465 5.21 -13.33 -30.19
#